data_AF-H1VII7-F1
#
_entry.id   AF-H1VII7-F1
#
_cell.length_a   1.000
_cell.length_b   1.000
_cell.length_c   1.000
_cell.angle_alpha   90.00
_cell.angle_beta   90.00
_cell.angle_gamma   90.00
#
_symmetry.space_group_name_H-M   'P 1'
#
loop_
_entity.id
_entity.type
_entity.pdbx_description
1 polymer ?
#
loop_
_entity_poly.entity_id
_entity_poly.type
_entity_poly.pdbx_seq_one_letter_code
_entity_poly.pdbx_strand_id
1 'polypeptide(L)'
;MTARHPPSDPLVVILGSTGTGKSELAVELATRFNGEIINADAMQMYKGLPIITNKISPEERRGVPHHLLDHVSLDQPTWIVEDFKREANRVICDIRRRGNLPIVVGGTHYYTNALLFEDTL
;
A
#
# COMPACT_ATOMS: atom_id res chain seq x y z
N MET A 1 17.55 4.60 -16.06
CA MET A 1 18.45 4.74 -14.90
C MET A 1 18.55 3.37 -14.23
N THR A 2 19.65 2.63 -14.43
CA THR A 2 19.87 1.37 -13.73
C THR A 2 20.54 1.70 -12.39
N ALA A 3 19.83 1.48 -11.29
CA ALA A 3 20.39 1.68 -9.95
C ALA A 3 21.58 0.71 -9.79
N ARG A 4 22.80 1.26 -9.83
CA ARG A 4 24.05 0.49 -9.65
C ARG A 4 24.27 0.04 -8.20
N HIS A 5 23.48 0.57 -7.26
CA HIS A 5 23.47 0.20 -5.86
C HIS A 5 22.01 0.12 -5.38
N PRO A 6 21.68 -0.84 -4.49
CA PRO A 6 20.37 -0.85 -3.86
C PRO A 6 20.15 0.46 -3.08
N PRO A 7 18.92 1.01 -3.07
CA PRO A 7 18.61 2.20 -2.30
C PRO A 7 18.88 1.96 -0.80
N SER A 8 19.29 3.01 -0.09
CA SER A 8 19.50 2.96 1.37
C SER A 8 18.22 2.59 2.13
N ASP A 9 17.10 3.13 1.66
CA ASP A 9 15.78 2.99 2.26
C ASP A 9 14.78 2.46 1.21
N PRO A 10 14.85 1.16 0.87
CA PRO A 10 14.00 0.60 -0.16
C PRO A 10 12.52 0.80 0.15
N LEU A 11 11.76 1.09 -0.92
CA LEU A 11 10.31 1.04 -0.95
C LEU A 11 9.94 0.04 -2.04
N VAL A 12 9.24 -1.03 -1.68
CA VAL A 12 8.74 -1.99 -2.67
C VAL A 12 7.36 -1.55 -3.11
N VAL A 13 7.11 -1.52 -4.42
CA VAL A 13 5.79 -1.20 -4.98
C VAL A 13 5.34 -2.32 -5.91
N ILE A 14 4.16 -2.87 -5.64
CA ILE A 14 3.51 -3.90 -6.46
C ILE A 14 2.29 -3.29 -7.13
N LEU A 15 2.43 -3.03 -8.43
CA LEU A 15 1.39 -2.47 -9.29
C LEU A 15 0.82 -3.53 -10.22
N GLY A 16 -0.40 -3.30 -10.69
CA GLY A 16 -1.06 -4.15 -11.68
C GLY A 16 -2.58 -4.07 -11.60
N SER A 17 -3.26 -4.59 -12.62
CA SER A 17 -4.72 -4.60 -12.69
C SER A 17 -5.35 -5.45 -11.58
N THR A 18 -6.64 -5.24 -11.32
CA THR A 18 -7.40 -6.04 -10.36
C THR A 18 -7.40 -7.52 -10.76
N GLY A 19 -7.22 -8.41 -9.79
CA GLY A 19 -7.24 -9.86 -10.02
C GLY A 19 -5.90 -10.50 -10.43
N THR A 20 -4.80 -9.74 -10.56
CA THR A 20 -3.49 -10.29 -10.97
C THR A 20 -2.63 -10.87 -9.84
N GLY A 21 -3.21 -11.20 -8.68
CA GLY A 21 -2.46 -11.81 -7.56
C GLY A 21 -1.55 -10.87 -6.76
N LYS A 22 -1.70 -9.54 -6.86
CA LYS A 22 -0.83 -8.55 -6.18
C LYS A 22 -0.77 -8.74 -4.66
N SER A 23 -1.93 -8.95 -4.03
CA SER A 23 -2.02 -9.05 -2.58
C SER A 23 -1.33 -10.32 -2.06
N GLU A 24 -1.43 -11.42 -2.79
CA GLU A 24 -0.72 -12.68 -2.48
C GLU A 24 0.80 -12.47 -2.53
N LEU A 25 1.32 -11.93 -3.65
CA LEU A 25 2.74 -11.61 -3.79
C LEU A 25 3.23 -10.66 -2.68
N ALA A 26 2.43 -9.67 -2.32
CA ALA A 26 2.77 -8.73 -1.26
C ALA A 26 2.94 -9.42 0.10
N VAL A 27 2.01 -10.32 0.45
CA VAL A 27 2.08 -11.07 1.72
C VAL A 27 3.28 -12.01 1.73
N GLU A 28 3.59 -12.66 0.60
CA GLU A 28 4.79 -13.50 0.49
C GLU A 28 6.07 -12.70 0.73
N LEU A 29 6.20 -11.54 0.08
CA LEU A 29 7.37 -10.66 0.26
C LEU A 29 7.43 -10.11 1.69
N ALA A 30 6.31 -9.65 2.25
CA ALA A 30 6.27 -9.15 3.62
C ALA A 30 6.69 -10.21 4.64
N THR A 31 6.22 -11.45 4.47
CA THR A 31 6.60 -12.58 5.35
C THR A 31 8.10 -12.86 5.26
N ARG A 32 8.68 -12.82 4.05
CA ARG A 32 10.09 -13.16 3.82
C ARG A 32 11.06 -12.06 4.26
N PHE A 33 10.64 -10.80 4.18
CA PHE A 33 11.51 -9.63 4.38
C PHE A 33 11.12 -8.78 5.59
N ASN A 34 10.31 -9.32 6.52
CA ASN A 34 9.82 -8.60 7.69
C ASN A 34 9.18 -7.24 7.30
N GLY A 35 8.28 -7.31 6.32
CA GLY A 35 7.63 -6.16 5.70
C GLY A 35 6.22 -5.90 6.23
N GLU A 36 5.73 -4.70 5.93
CA GLU A 36 4.37 -4.26 6.22
C GLU A 36 3.74 -3.68 4.95
N ILE A 37 2.46 -3.97 4.73
CA ILE A 37 1.76 -3.65 3.48
C ILE A 37 0.98 -2.34 3.63
N ILE A 38 1.08 -1.48 2.62
CA ILE A 38 0.33 -0.23 2.51
C ILE A 38 -0.61 -0.36 1.31
N ASN A 39 -1.92 -0.34 1.58
CA ASN A 39 -2.93 -0.37 0.52
C ASN A 39 -2.90 0.94 -0.29
N ALA A 40 -2.81 0.82 -1.61
CA ALA A 40 -2.92 1.89 -2.59
C ALA A 40 -4.04 1.60 -3.61
N ASP A 41 -5.10 0.88 -3.19
CA ASP A 41 -6.36 0.78 -3.91
C ASP A 41 -7.41 1.67 -3.24
N ALA A 42 -7.90 2.68 -3.97
CA ALA A 42 -8.80 3.70 -3.45
C ALA A 42 -10.11 3.15 -2.89
N MET A 43 -10.65 2.07 -3.47
CA MET A 43 -11.90 1.48 -2.99
C MET A 43 -11.68 0.62 -1.75
N GLN A 44 -10.55 -0.08 -1.67
CA GLN A 44 -10.23 -0.91 -0.50
C GLN A 44 -9.90 -0.10 0.77
N MET A 45 -9.66 1.21 0.65
CA MET A 45 -9.50 2.10 1.81
C MET A 45 -10.78 2.23 2.64
N TYR A 46 -11.96 2.07 2.06
CA TYR A 46 -13.23 2.32 2.76
C TYR A 46 -13.66 1.17 3.66
N LYS A 47 -14.18 1.50 4.84
CA LYS A 47 -14.66 0.54 5.83
C LYS A 47 -15.87 -0.26 5.36
N GLY A 48 -15.97 -1.51 5.77
CA GLY A 48 -17.21 -2.30 5.68
C GLY A 48 -17.57 -2.82 4.27
N LEU A 49 -16.68 -2.70 3.29
CA LEU A 49 -16.91 -3.15 1.91
C LEU A 49 -16.00 -4.32 1.46
N PRO A 50 -15.78 -5.40 2.24
CA PRO A 50 -14.77 -6.41 1.92
C PRO A 50 -15.04 -7.20 0.64
N ILE A 51 -16.30 -7.55 0.38
CA ILE A 51 -16.69 -8.39 -0.78
C ILE A 51 -16.58 -7.58 -2.08
N ILE A 52 -17.30 -6.46 -2.16
CA ILE A 52 -17.40 -5.67 -3.40
C ILE A 52 -16.07 -5.04 -3.82
N THR A 53 -15.14 -4.83 -2.89
CA THR A 53 -13.80 -4.28 -3.19
C THR A 53 -12.71 -5.34 -3.23
N ASN A 54 -13.07 -6.63 -3.11
CA ASN A 54 -12.15 -7.76 -3.16
C ASN A 54 -10.98 -7.61 -2.17
N LYS A 55 -11.27 -7.25 -0.92
CA LYS A 55 -10.24 -7.10 0.12
C LYS A 55 -9.68 -8.45 0.49
N ILE A 56 -8.36 -8.49 0.66
CA ILE A 56 -7.68 -9.65 1.24
C ILE A 56 -8.24 -9.95 2.63
N SER A 57 -8.64 -11.21 2.84
CA SER A 57 -9.20 -11.70 4.09
C SER A 57 -8.14 -11.75 5.19
N PRO A 58 -8.53 -11.72 6.49
CA PRO A 58 -7.55 -11.84 7.58
C PRO A 58 -6.68 -13.10 7.53
N GLU A 59 -7.23 -14.21 7.03
CA GLU A 59 -6.51 -15.48 6.86
C GLU A 59 -5.41 -15.36 5.79
N GLU A 60 -5.76 -14.83 4.61
CA GLU A 60 -4.81 -14.60 3.51
C GLU A 60 -3.72 -13.59 3.87
N ARG A 61 -3.97 -12.67 4.81
CA ARG A 61 -2.94 -11.73 5.31
C ARG A 61 -1.83 -12.42 6.09
N ARG A 62 -2.04 -13.63 6.61
CA ARG A 62 -1.05 -14.41 7.36
C ARG A 62 -0.38 -13.65 8.53
N GLY A 63 -1.13 -12.76 9.17
CA GLY A 63 -0.63 -11.91 10.27
C GLY A 63 0.22 -10.71 9.84
N VAL A 64 0.47 -10.51 8.55
CA VAL A 64 1.19 -9.34 8.04
C VAL A 64 0.36 -8.07 8.30
N PRO A 65 0.95 -7.01 8.91
CA PRO A 65 0.27 -5.73 9.09
C PRO A 65 -0.12 -5.10 7.74
N HIS A 66 -1.38 -4.69 7.63
CA HIS A 66 -1.92 -3.97 6.48
C HIS A 66 -2.40 -2.59 6.93
N HIS A 67 -1.82 -1.55 6.30
CA HIS A 67 -2.13 -0.15 6.54
C HIS A 67 -3.00 0.39 5.40
N LEU A 68 -3.79 1.42 5.69
CA LEU A 68 -4.69 2.09 4.75
C LEU A 68 -5.72 1.16 4.08
N LEU A 69 -5.89 -0.05 4.59
CA LEU A 69 -6.94 -0.99 4.25
C LEU A 69 -8.04 -0.84 5.30
N ASP A 70 -9.30 -0.66 4.88
CA ASP A 70 -10.41 -0.47 5.84
C ASP A 70 -10.17 0.74 6.79
N HIS A 71 -9.57 1.82 6.27
CA HIS A 71 -9.10 2.97 7.03
C HIS A 71 -10.11 4.13 7.07
N VAL A 72 -10.74 4.44 5.93
CA VAL A 72 -11.65 5.57 5.74
C VAL A 72 -13.09 5.15 6.02
N SER A 73 -13.83 5.93 6.80
CA SER A 73 -15.25 5.63 7.07
C SER A 73 -16.12 6.03 5.88
N LEU A 74 -17.26 5.35 5.67
CA LEU A 74 -18.16 5.62 4.53
C LEU A 74 -18.89 6.96 4.60
N ASP A 75 -18.99 7.55 5.80
CA ASP A 75 -19.55 8.87 6.07
C ASP A 75 -18.51 10.01 5.96
N GLN A 76 -17.23 9.68 5.80
CA GLN A 76 -16.18 10.68 5.60
C GLN A 76 -16.13 11.15 4.14
N PRO A 77 -15.69 12.40 3.91
CA PRO A 77 -15.38 12.87 2.57
C PRO A 77 -14.39 11.94 1.85
N THR A 78 -14.57 11.79 0.55
CA THR A 78 -13.63 11.06 -0.30
C THR A 78 -12.25 11.68 -0.20
N TRP A 79 -11.25 10.84 0.05
CA TRP A 79 -9.86 11.27 0.07
C TRP A 79 -9.43 11.73 -1.31
N ILE A 80 -8.75 12.88 -1.36
CA ILE A 80 -8.02 13.30 -2.55
C ILE A 80 -6.61 12.70 -2.55
N VAL A 81 -5.90 12.85 -3.67
CA VAL A 81 -4.55 12.30 -3.85
C VAL A 81 -3.58 12.80 -2.77
N GLU A 82 -3.70 14.05 -2.36
CA GLU A 82 -2.89 14.66 -1.30
C GLU A 82 -3.13 14.01 0.07
N ASP A 83 -4.36 13.58 0.38
CA ASP A 83 -4.67 12.88 1.63
C ASP A 83 -3.98 11.53 1.67
N PHE A 84 -4.11 10.76 0.59
CA PHE A 84 -3.41 9.50 0.45
C PHE A 84 -1.90 9.69 0.54
N LYS A 85 -1.32 10.64 -0.22
CA LYS A 85 0.12 10.89 -0.24
C LYS A 85 0.64 11.24 1.16
N ARG A 86 -0.05 12.12 1.87
CA ARG A 86 0.32 12.53 3.24
C ARG A 86 0.32 11.34 4.19
N GLU A 87 -0.76 10.56 4.20
CA GLU A 87 -0.90 9.45 5.12
C GLU A 87 0.03 8.27 4.76
N ALA A 88 0.17 7.93 3.48
CA ALA A 88 1.09 6.90 3.03
C ALA A 88 2.53 7.23 3.43
N ASN A 89 2.98 8.48 3.27
CA ASN A 89 4.31 8.91 3.72
C ASN A 89 4.48 8.80 5.24
N ARG A 90 3.44 9.15 6.02
CA ARG A 90 3.45 8.97 7.48
C ARG A 90 3.64 7.50 7.85
N VAL A 91 2.85 6.62 7.24
CA VAL A 91 2.90 5.17 7.46
C VAL A 91 4.26 4.59 7.05
N ILE A 92 4.81 5.00 5.90
CA ILE A 92 6.15 4.59 5.44
C ILE A 92 7.21 4.94 6.50
N CYS A 93 7.17 6.17 7.04
CA CYS A 93 8.10 6.58 8.08
C CYS A 93 7.95 5.74 9.35
N ASP A 94 6.72 5.44 9.76
CA ASP A 94 6.46 4.65 10.95
C ASP A 94 6.90 3.18 10.79
N ILE A 95 6.69 2.58 9.62
CA ILE A 95 7.19 1.24 9.28
C ILE A 95 8.72 1.21 9.35
N ARG A 96 9.39 2.19 8.74
CA ARG A 96 10.86 2.30 8.77
C ARG A 96 11.42 2.47 10.18
N ARG A 97 10.74 3.26 11.04
CA ARG A 97 11.13 3.42 12.46
C ARG A 97 11.08 2.11 13.25
N ARG A 98 10.22 1.17 12.85
CA ARG A 98 10.17 -0.19 13.43
C ARG A 98 11.23 -1.13 12.85
N GLY A 99 12.01 -0.70 11.85
CA GLY A 99 12.99 -1.53 11.15
C GLY A 99 12.39 -2.47 10.10
N ASN A 100 11.14 -2.24 9.70
CA ASN A 100 10.41 -3.09 8.76
C ASN A 100 10.45 -2.53 7.34
N LEU A 101 10.23 -3.40 6.33
CA LEU A 101 10.19 -3.02 4.92
C LEU A 101 8.80 -2.49 4.52
N PRO A 102 8.64 -1.23 4.07
CA PRO A 102 7.38 -0.77 3.52
C PRO A 102 7.11 -1.34 2.12
N ILE A 103 5.92 -1.93 1.92
CA ILE A 103 5.48 -2.52 0.66
C ILE A 103 4.14 -1.90 0.25
N VAL A 104 4.14 -1.08 -0.81
CA VAL A 104 2.92 -0.44 -1.35
C VAL A 104 2.29 -1.37 -2.39
N VAL A 105 0.98 -1.60 -2.27
CA VAL A 105 0.25 -2.55 -3.12
C VAL A 105 -1.07 -1.95 -3.56
N GLY A 106 -1.34 -1.91 -4.86
CA GLY A 106 -2.61 -1.38 -5.35
C GLY A 106 -2.68 -1.22 -6.86
N GLY A 107 -3.88 -0.91 -7.35
CA GLY A 107 -4.16 -0.63 -8.76
C GLY A 107 -4.43 0.85 -9.07
N THR A 108 -4.50 1.71 -8.05
CA THR A 108 -4.82 3.13 -8.23
C THR A 108 -3.55 3.89 -8.63
N HIS A 109 -3.32 3.98 -9.94
CA HIS A 109 -2.09 4.54 -10.51
C HIS A 109 -1.82 5.99 -10.08
N TYR A 110 -2.83 6.83 -9.93
CA TYR A 110 -2.63 8.21 -9.51
C TYR A 110 -2.12 8.33 -8.06
N TYR A 111 -2.49 7.40 -7.17
CA TYR A 111 -1.94 7.34 -5.81
C TYR A 111 -0.48 6.95 -5.80
N THR A 112 -0.11 5.92 -6.55
CA THR A 112 1.28 5.45 -6.59
C THR A 112 2.18 6.40 -7.35
N ASN A 113 1.67 7.07 -8.40
CA ASN A 113 2.39 8.10 -9.12
C ASN A 113 2.73 9.29 -8.20
N ALA A 114 1.72 9.86 -7.53
CA ALA A 114 1.91 10.99 -6.62
C ALA A 114 2.82 10.67 -5.42
N LEU A 115 2.88 9.40 -5.01
CA LEU A 115 3.76 8.92 -3.95
C LEU A 115 5.21 8.75 -4.41
N LEU A 116 5.43 8.33 -5.66
CA LEU A 116 6.76 7.97 -6.19
C LEU A 116 7.49 9.14 -6.88
N PHE A 117 6.75 10.10 -7.42
CA PHE A 117 7.32 11.17 -8.24
C PHE A 117 6.92 12.54 -7.69
N GLU A 118 7.92 13.39 -7.45
CA GLU A 118 7.72 14.74 -6.90
C GLU A 118 7.01 15.68 -7.89
N ASP A 119 7.21 15.49 -9.20
CA ASP A 119 6.75 16.39 -10.28
C ASP A 119 5.51 15.91 -11.04
N THR A 120 4.63 15.13 -10.40
CA THR A 120 3.36 14.72 -11.02
C THR A 120 2.18 15.34 -10.30
N LEU A 121 1.90 16.60 -10.64
CA LEU A 121 0.60 17.26 -10.76
C LEU A 121 0.81 18.68 -11.32
#